data_AF-A0A7C5P2K4-F1
#
_entry.id   AF-A0A7C5P2K4-F1
#
_cell.length_a   1.000
_cell.length_b   1.000
_cell.length_c   1.000
_cell.angle_alpha   90.00
_cell.angle_beta   90.00
_cell.angle_gamma   90.00
#
_symmetry.space_group_name_H-M   'P 1'
#
loop_
_entity.id
_entity.type
_entity.pdbx_description
1 polymer ?
#
loop_
_entity_poly.entity_id
_entity_poly.type
_entity_poly.pdbx_seq_one_letter_code
_entity_poly.pdbx_strand_id
1 'polypeptide(L)'
;VNVPMIPDGWERINRTLELMRDLPVRTVIRLTLVKGENMHNPEGYAKLIMKAMPMFVEAKAYMFVGFSRNRLTINNMPSHEDIKAFAEELVKYLPGYHIEDEYPPSRVVLIMRDDISKKDRFIKH
;
A
#
# COMPACT_ATOMS: atom_id res chain seq x y z
N VAL A 1 13.48 20.40 1.08
CA VAL A 1 13.74 19.02 1.56
C VAL A 1 12.44 18.48 2.13
N ASN A 2 11.95 17.32 1.65
CA ASN A 2 10.82 16.63 2.28
C ASN A 2 11.34 15.92 3.53
N VAL A 3 11.27 16.57 4.69
CA VAL A 3 11.57 15.95 5.99
C VAL A 3 10.28 15.81 6.80
N PRO A 4 10.14 14.75 7.60
CA PRO A 4 9.05 14.66 8.58
C PRO A 4 9.02 15.93 9.44
N MET A 5 7.85 16.56 9.58
CA MET A 5 7.69 17.73 10.46
C MET A 5 7.80 17.36 11.94
N ILE A 6 7.64 16.07 12.25
CA ILE A 6 7.76 15.49 13.59
C ILE A 6 9.11 14.76 13.65
N PRO A 7 10.05 15.19 14.52
CA PRO A 7 11.41 14.64 14.57
C PRO A 7 11.49 13.12 14.73
N ASP A 8 10.58 12.53 15.50
CA ASP A 8 10.48 11.09 15.77
C ASP A 8 9.32 10.41 14.99
N GLY A 9 8.89 11.03 13.89
CA GLY A 9 7.73 10.56 13.13
C GLY A 9 7.90 9.16 12.55
N TRP A 10 9.13 8.80 12.16
CA TRP A 10 9.43 7.47 11.61
C TRP A 10 9.35 6.38 12.69
N GLU A 11 9.90 6.66 13.86
CA GLU A 11 9.88 5.79 15.03
C GLU A 11 8.44 5.52 15.47
N ARG A 12 7.60 6.56 15.50
CA ARG A 12 6.17 6.44 15.82
C ARG A 12 5.39 5.59 14.82
N ILE A 13 5.68 5.72 13.52
CA ILE A 13 5.07 4.88 12.48
C ILE A 13 5.48 3.42 12.71
N ASN A 14 6.76 3.14 12.94
CA ASN A 14 7.22 1.78 13.23
C ASN A 14 6.53 1.20 14.47
N ARG A 15 6.39 1.99 15.54
CA ARG A 15 5.66 1.56 16.74
C ARG A 15 4.18 1.29 16.46
N THR A 16 3.54 2.12 15.63
CA THR A 16 2.15 1.91 15.21
C THR A 16 1.98 0.62 14.43
N LEU A 17 2.90 0.32 13.52
CA LEU A 17 2.88 -0.93 12.74
C LEU A 17 2.98 -2.15 13.66
N GLU A 18 3.85 -2.12 14.68
CA GLU A 18 3.96 -3.21 15.67
C GLU A 18 2.64 -3.41 16.43
N LEU A 19 2.01 -2.31 16.89
CA LEU A 19 0.76 -2.37 17.64
C LEU A 19 -0.42 -2.86 16.78
N MET A 20 -0.40 -2.59 15.48
CA MET A 20 -1.48 -2.94 14.57
C MET A 20 -1.69 -4.46 14.44
N ARG A 21 -0.63 -5.25 14.64
CA ARG A 21 -0.64 -6.71 14.48
C ARG A 21 -1.65 -7.40 15.39
N ASP A 22 -1.81 -6.91 16.62
CA ASP A 22 -2.61 -7.56 17.66
C ASP A 22 -4.01 -6.94 17.79
N LEU A 23 -4.38 -6.02 16.90
CA LEU A 23 -5.69 -5.38 16.96
C LEU A 23 -6.80 -6.36 16.56
N PRO A 24 -7.87 -6.52 17.37
CA PRO A 24 -8.98 -7.42 17.09
C PRO A 24 -9.99 -6.78 16.11
N VAL A 25 -9.50 -6.06 15.11
CA VAL A 25 -10.31 -5.37 14.09
C VAL A 25 -9.74 -5.60 12.71
N ARG A 26 -10.52 -5.28 11.69
CA ARG A 26 -10.05 -5.34 10.31
C ARG A 26 -8.94 -4.32 10.07
N THR A 27 -7.79 -4.77 9.58
CA THR A 27 -6.60 -3.94 9.36
C THR A 27 -6.23 -3.85 7.87
N VAL A 28 -5.85 -2.65 7.44
CA VAL A 28 -5.46 -2.37 6.05
C VAL A 28 -4.24 -1.46 6.04
N ILE A 29 -3.24 -1.78 5.22
CA ILE A 29 -2.18 -0.83 4.85
C ILE A 29 -2.41 -0.37 3.42
N ARG A 30 -2.56 0.95 3.22
CA ARG A 30 -2.69 1.54 1.88
C ARG A 30 -1.38 2.20 1.48
N LEU A 31 -0.85 1.78 0.33
CA LEU A 31 0.29 2.40 -0.33
C LEU A 31 -0.24 3.30 -1.45
N THR A 32 -0.05 4.62 -1.30
CA THR A 32 -0.29 5.56 -2.40
C THR A 32 0.99 5.69 -3.21
N LEU A 33 0.99 5.12 -4.41
CA LEU A 33 2.13 4.95 -5.28
C LEU A 33 2.22 6.09 -6.29
N VAL A 34 3.38 6.73 -6.34
CA VAL A 34 3.69 7.91 -7.16
C VAL A 34 4.89 7.57 -8.04
N LYS A 35 4.70 7.66 -9.36
CA LYS A 35 5.74 7.33 -10.33
C LYS A 35 6.92 8.31 -10.20
N GLY A 36 8.13 7.77 -10.12
CA GLY A 36 9.36 8.54 -9.93
C GLY A 36 9.67 8.99 -8.50
N GLU A 37 8.78 8.71 -7.53
CA GLU A 37 8.98 9.14 -6.13
C GLU A 37 9.12 7.97 -5.17
N ASN A 38 8.16 7.04 -5.13
CA ASN A 38 8.13 5.98 -4.12
C ASN A 38 7.82 4.58 -4.66
N MET A 39 7.70 4.43 -5.98
CA MET A 39 7.54 3.13 -6.65
C MET A 39 8.88 2.41 -6.82
N HIS A 40 9.60 2.23 -5.72
CA HIS A 40 10.89 1.54 -5.68
C HIS A 40 11.03 0.75 -4.38
N ASN A 41 11.97 -0.20 -4.32
CA ASN A 41 12.25 -1.02 -3.14
C ASN A 41 11.01 -1.75 -2.55
N PRO A 42 10.34 -2.63 -3.31
CA PRO A 42 9.20 -3.41 -2.81
C PRO A 42 9.55 -4.25 -1.57
N GLU A 43 10.78 -4.75 -1.46
CA GLU A 43 11.26 -5.48 -0.27
C GLU A 43 11.20 -4.62 1.01
N GLY A 44 11.54 -3.33 0.91
CA GLY A 44 11.42 -2.38 2.02
C GLY A 44 9.98 -2.19 2.47
N TYR A 45 9.04 -2.10 1.53
CA TYR A 45 7.61 -2.06 1.85
C TYR A 45 7.14 -3.36 2.51
N ALA A 46 7.57 -4.51 1.98
CA ALA A 46 7.24 -5.81 2.54
C ALA A 46 7.69 -5.93 4.00
N LYS A 47 8.90 -5.46 4.35
CA LYS A 47 9.38 -5.42 5.74
C LYS A 47 8.44 -4.64 6.67
N LEU A 48 7.90 -3.51 6.21
CA LEU A 48 6.95 -2.71 7.00
C LEU A 48 5.58 -3.38 7.12
N ILE A 49 5.08 -3.94 6.02
CA ILE A 49 3.81 -4.69 5.98
C ILE A 49 3.88 -5.89 6.91
N MET A 50 4.97 -6.66 6.87
CA MET A 50 5.15 -7.85 7.71
C MET A 50 5.27 -7.50 9.20
N LYS A 51 5.74 -6.31 9.58
CA LYS A 51 5.67 -5.86 10.99
C LYS A 51 4.22 -5.79 11.48
N ALA A 52 3.34 -5.21 10.68
CA ALA A 52 1.94 -5.04 11.04
C ALA A 52 1.04 -6.26 10.73
N MET A 53 1.47 -7.14 9.83
CA MET A 53 0.68 -8.26 9.31
C MET A 53 -0.80 -7.89 9.06
N PRO A 54 -1.11 -6.85 8.26
CA PRO A 54 -2.50 -6.45 8.01
C PRO A 54 -3.29 -7.57 7.34
N MET A 55 -4.61 -7.57 7.51
CA MET A 55 -5.47 -8.45 6.71
C MET A 55 -5.40 -8.12 5.21
N PHE A 56 -5.25 -6.84 4.87
CA PHE A 56 -5.23 -6.35 3.48
C PHE A 56 -4.14 -5.32 3.23
N VAL A 57 -3.61 -5.31 2.01
CA VAL A 57 -2.76 -4.23 1.49
C VAL A 57 -3.37 -3.70 0.20
N GLU A 58 -3.52 -2.38 0.11
CA GLU A 58 -4.01 -1.70 -1.10
C GLU A 58 -2.85 -0.96 -1.76
N ALA A 59 -2.41 -1.43 -2.93
CA ALA A 59 -1.50 -0.70 -3.80
C ALA A 59 -2.33 0.20 -4.73
N LYS A 60 -2.29 1.51 -4.52
CA LYS A 60 -3.17 2.48 -5.21
C LYS A 60 -2.38 3.57 -5.89
N ALA A 61 -2.72 3.88 -7.14
CA ALA A 61 -2.14 5.01 -7.85
C ALA A 61 -2.45 6.34 -7.17
N TYR A 62 -1.43 7.19 -7.11
CA TYR A 62 -1.63 8.62 -6.99
C TYR A 62 -2.44 9.13 -8.20
N MET A 63 -3.40 10.01 -7.92
CA MET A 63 -4.19 10.72 -8.93
C MET A 63 -3.84 12.20 -8.88
N PHE A 64 -3.60 12.82 -10.04
CA PHE A 64 -3.25 14.24 -10.20
C PHE A 64 -4.44 15.18 -9.89
N VAL A 65 -4.76 15.31 -8.60
CA VAL A 65 -5.87 16.12 -8.08
C VAL A 65 -5.48 16.91 -6.82
N GLY A 66 -6.18 18.01 -6.56
CA GLY A 66 -6.00 18.82 -5.36
C GLY A 66 -4.62 19.48 -5.22
N PHE A 67 -4.17 19.69 -3.99
CA PHE A 67 -2.94 20.43 -3.67
C PHE A 67 -1.65 19.74 -4.16
N SER A 68 -1.73 18.45 -4.50
CA SER A 68 -0.59 17.70 -5.05
C SER A 68 -0.06 18.28 -6.36
N ARG A 69 -0.91 18.98 -7.13
CA ARG A 69 -0.56 19.61 -8.41
C ARG A 69 0.51 20.71 -8.29
N ASN A 70 0.72 21.25 -7.09
CA ASN A 70 1.76 22.25 -6.83
C ASN A 70 3.16 21.63 -6.68
N ARG A 71 3.26 20.30 -6.56
CA ARG A 71 4.51 19.59 -6.23
C ARG A 71 4.79 18.41 -7.15
N LEU A 72 3.75 17.83 -7.75
CA LEU A 72 3.83 16.69 -8.67
C LEU A 72 3.23 17.09 -10.02
N THR A 73 3.54 16.31 -11.04
CA THR A 73 3.03 16.47 -12.40
C THR A 73 2.09 15.33 -12.77
N ILE A 74 1.39 15.46 -13.90
CA ILE A 74 0.55 14.38 -14.44
C ILE A 74 1.37 13.11 -14.75
N ASN A 75 2.65 13.26 -15.09
CA ASN A 75 3.56 12.13 -15.38
C ASN A 75 3.88 11.31 -14.12
N ASN A 76 3.64 11.85 -12.93
CA ASN A 76 3.80 11.12 -11.68
C ASN A 76 2.59 10.22 -11.38
N MET A 77 1.51 10.28 -12.17
CA MET A 77 0.34 9.40 -12.07
C MET A 77 0.65 8.06 -12.76
N PRO A 78 0.86 6.95 -12.02
CA PRO A 78 1.12 5.65 -12.63
C PRO A 78 -0.12 5.09 -13.33
N SER A 79 0.09 4.29 -14.37
CA SER A 79 -1.00 3.52 -15.01
C SER A 79 -1.48 2.38 -14.11
N HIS A 80 -2.58 1.71 -14.47
CA HIS A 80 -3.01 0.53 -13.70
C HIS A 80 -1.99 -0.61 -13.82
N GLU A 81 -1.40 -0.79 -15.00
CA GLU A 81 -0.35 -1.76 -15.27
C GLU A 81 0.91 -1.49 -14.44
N ASP A 82 1.31 -0.22 -14.28
CA ASP A 82 2.41 0.17 -13.38
C ASP A 82 2.11 -0.27 -11.93
N ILE A 83 0.87 -0.11 -11.46
CA ILE A 83 0.45 -0.53 -10.10
C ILE A 83 0.44 -2.05 -9.98
N LYS A 84 -0.07 -2.75 -10.99
CA LYS A 84 -0.12 -4.21 -11.02
C LYS A 84 1.27 -4.82 -10.99
N ALA A 85 2.18 -4.34 -11.84
CA ALA A 85 3.57 -4.78 -11.85
C ALA A 85 4.25 -4.56 -10.50
N PHE A 86 4.03 -3.40 -9.86
CA PHE A 86 4.57 -3.15 -8.53
C PHE A 86 3.99 -4.10 -7.47
N ALA A 87 2.68 -4.38 -7.51
CA ALA A 87 2.03 -5.30 -6.61
C ALA A 87 2.51 -6.76 -6.79
N GLU A 88 2.73 -7.18 -8.04
CA GLU A 88 3.31 -8.49 -8.39
C GLU A 88 4.75 -8.64 -7.90
N GLU A 89 5.57 -7.58 -7.96
CA GLU A 89 6.90 -7.61 -7.34
C GLU A 89 6.82 -7.60 -5.80
N LEU A 90 5.91 -6.81 -5.22
CA LEU A 90 5.73 -6.71 -3.78
C LEU A 90 5.31 -8.04 -3.15
N VAL A 91 4.36 -8.77 -3.76
CA VAL A 91 3.83 -10.01 -3.20
C VAL A 91 4.88 -11.12 -3.12
N LYS A 92 5.91 -11.11 -3.98
CA LYS A 92 7.04 -12.05 -3.90
C LYS A 92 7.80 -11.98 -2.56
N TYR A 93 7.72 -10.83 -1.87
CA TYR A 93 8.36 -10.61 -0.57
C TYR A 93 7.38 -10.68 0.60
N LEU A 94 6.11 -11.02 0.35
CA LEU A 94 5.05 -11.13 1.35
C LEU A 94 4.60 -12.58 1.50
N PRO A 95 5.33 -13.42 2.26
CA PRO A 95 4.89 -14.78 2.51
C PRO A 95 3.54 -14.78 3.25
N GLY A 96 2.61 -15.61 2.80
CA GLY A 96 1.26 -15.66 3.36
C GLY A 96 0.31 -14.60 2.79
N TYR A 97 0.64 -13.98 1.65
CA TYR A 97 -0.23 -13.05 0.94
C TYR A 97 -0.32 -13.39 -0.55
N HIS A 98 -1.45 -13.05 -1.16
CA HIS A 98 -1.68 -13.13 -2.60
C HIS A 98 -2.42 -11.89 -3.11
N ILE A 99 -2.31 -11.64 -4.42
CA ILE A 99 -3.18 -10.66 -5.08
C ILE A 99 -4.58 -11.28 -5.17
N GLU A 100 -5.56 -10.65 -4.53
CA GLU A 100 -6.94 -11.14 -4.49
C GLU A 100 -7.83 -10.47 -5.54
N ASP A 101 -7.62 -9.18 -5.82
CA ASP A 101 -8.50 -8.43 -6.70
C ASP A 101 -7.84 -7.16 -7.27
N GLU A 102 -8.44 -6.58 -8.30
CA GLU A 102 -8.04 -5.29 -8.86
C GLU A 102 -9.23 -4.47 -9.36
N TYR A 103 -9.10 -3.14 -9.31
CA TYR A 103 -10.12 -2.24 -9.85
C TYR A 103 -9.49 -1.18 -10.76
N PRO A 104 -9.36 -1.47 -12.08
CA PRO A 104 -8.70 -0.59 -13.04
C PRO A 104 -9.22 0.86 -13.08
N PRO A 105 -10.54 1.15 -12.95
CA PRO A 105 -11.02 2.53 -12.94
C PRO A 105 -10.45 3.37 -11.79
N SER A 106 -10.09 2.75 -10.66
CA SER A 106 -9.43 3.42 -9.53
C SER A 106 -7.93 3.15 -9.44
N ARG A 107 -7.34 2.43 -10.41
CA ARG A 107 -5.93 2.06 -10.47
C ARG A 107 -5.42 1.49 -9.14
N VAL A 108 -6.11 0.45 -8.65
CA VAL A 108 -5.83 -0.16 -7.35
C VAL A 108 -5.78 -1.68 -7.48
N VAL A 109 -4.82 -2.27 -6.77
CA VAL A 109 -4.69 -3.72 -6.60
C VAL A 109 -4.81 -4.04 -5.12
N LEU A 110 -5.61 -5.07 -4.81
CA LEU A 110 -5.85 -5.58 -3.48
C LEU A 110 -5.02 -6.85 -3.26
N ILE A 111 -4.19 -6.82 -2.23
CA ILE A 111 -3.44 -7.96 -1.72
C ILE A 111 -4.08 -8.38 -0.40
N MET A 112 -4.27 -9.69 -0.21
CA MET A 112 -4.94 -10.26 0.96
C MET A 112 -4.06 -11.32 1.61
N ARG A 113 -4.10 -11.39 2.94
CA ARG A 113 -3.43 -12.43 3.72
C ARG A 113 -4.17 -13.76 3.56
N ASP A 114 -3.44 -14.87 3.43
CA ASP A 114 -3.98 -16.18 3.01
C ASP A 114 -4.98 -16.80 4.02
N ASP A 115 -4.87 -16.45 5.29
CA ASP A 115 -5.74 -16.93 6.38
C ASP A 115 -7.08 -16.18 6.49
N ILE A 116 -7.30 -15.15 5.65
CA ILE A 116 -8.51 -14.32 5.67
C ILE A 116 -9.57 -14.87 4.73
N SER A 117 -10.81 -14.98 5.22
CA SER A 117 -11.93 -15.45 4.42
C SER A 117 -12.35 -14.40 3.39
N LYS A 118 -12.69 -14.85 2.18
CA LYS A 118 -13.29 -13.99 1.14
C LYS A 118 -14.60 -13.32 1.57
N LYS A 119 -15.27 -13.84 2.60
CA LYS A 119 -16.49 -13.22 3.17
C LYS A 119 -16.22 -11.88 3.87
N ASP A 120 -14.96 -11.62 4.24
CA ASP A 120 -14.54 -10.39 4.91
C ASP A 120 -14.18 -9.26 3.93
N ARG A 121 -14.52 -9.41 2.64
CA ARG A 121 -14.30 -8.43 1.56
C ARG A 121 -15.22 -7.21 1.67
N PHE A 122 -14.68 -6.04 1.31
CA PHE A 122 -15.44 -4.78 1.15
C PHE A 122 -16.07 -4.64 -0.25
N ILE A 123 -15.51 -5.30 -1.27
CA ILE A 123 -16.01 -5.24 -2.65
C ILE A 123 -16.90 -6.46 -2.88
N LYS A 124 -18.21 -6.25 -2.81
CA LYS A 124 -19.22 -7.20 -3.28
C LYS A 124 -19.59 -6.76 -4.70
N HIS A 125 -19.35 -7.62 -5.69
CA HIS A 125 -19.98 -7.47 -7.00
C HIS A 125 -21.46 -7.79 -6.89
#